data_AF-A0A1N6PTD4-F1
#
_entry.id   AF-A0A1N6PTD4-F1
#
_cell.length_a   1.000
_cell.length_b   1.000
_cell.length_c   1.000
_cell.angle_alpha   90.00
_cell.angle_beta   90.00
_cell.angle_gamma   90.00
#
_symmetry.space_group_name_H-M   'P 1'
#
loop_
_entity.id
_entity.type
_entity.pdbx_description
1 polymer ?
#
loop_
_entity_poly.entity_id
_entity_poly.type
_entity_poly.pdbx_seq_one_letter_code
_entity_poly.pdbx_strand_id
1 'polypeptide(L)'
;MRLFCYRLYRAGIRVNEFVEFAPIINDPFFSRPLLKSSGLMLLNASNQMDVLDEIKAFLGCETPREWLELAARPEALGLLLTDHAHCEKKAASTAMTLMFRYVDRSDLLNKMSRLAREELIHFEQVLGIMDGRGLEYGHLSPARYAAGLRKDVRTSEPGRLIDVLIIGGFIEARSCERFAALAPDLDDELARFYRSLLKSEGRHYQDYISLAREYAGEPIDDRVEHFRQLEAELIRTEDDEFRFHSGKPSQALLDNPEALQARPAA
;
A
#
# COMPACT_ATOMS: atom_id res chain seq x y z
N MET A 1 -1.94 8.52 -34.42
CA MET A 1 -2.17 7.28 -35.18
C MET A 1 -1.07 6.95 -36.20
N ARG A 2 -0.66 7.86 -37.11
CA ARG A 2 0.38 7.57 -38.13
C ARG A 2 1.80 7.31 -37.59
N LEU A 3 2.21 7.90 -36.46
CA LEU A 3 3.54 7.63 -35.86
C LEU A 3 3.62 6.30 -35.09
N PHE A 4 2.49 5.78 -34.62
CA PHE A 4 2.43 4.55 -33.82
C PHE A 4 2.55 3.30 -34.70
N CYS A 5 1.83 3.29 -35.84
CA CYS A 5 1.92 2.19 -36.81
C CYS A 5 3.31 2.06 -37.47
N TYR A 6 4.02 3.18 -37.66
CA TYR A 6 5.36 3.18 -38.28
C TYR A 6 6.45 2.57 -37.38
N ARG A 7 6.33 2.73 -36.05
CA ARG A 7 7.25 2.11 -35.08
C ARG A 7 7.07 0.59 -34.97
N LEU A 8 5.84 0.11 -35.08
CA LEU A 8 5.52 -1.32 -35.00
C LEU A 8 5.96 -2.10 -36.25
N TYR A 9 5.89 -1.49 -37.44
CA TYR A 9 6.39 -2.09 -38.68
C TYR A 9 7.93 -2.28 -38.67
N ARG A 10 8.68 -1.34 -38.06
CA ARG A 10 10.15 -1.43 -37.94
C ARG A 10 10.63 -2.51 -36.96
N ALA A 11 9.76 -3.01 -36.09
CA ALA A 11 10.07 -4.03 -35.09
C ALA A 11 9.79 -5.47 -35.56
N GLY A 12 9.39 -5.68 -36.83
CA GLY A 12 9.22 -7.02 -37.40
C GLY A 12 8.00 -7.81 -36.91
N ILE A 13 7.07 -7.17 -36.22
CA ILE A 13 5.86 -7.82 -35.68
C ILE A 13 4.82 -7.95 -36.80
N ARG A 14 4.52 -9.19 -37.21
CA ARG A 14 3.51 -9.49 -38.23
C ARG A 14 2.11 -9.34 -37.67
N VAL A 15 1.31 -8.48 -38.30
CA VAL A 15 -0.09 -8.20 -37.99
C VAL A 15 -0.93 -9.35 -38.55
N ASN A 16 -1.14 -10.45 -37.81
CA ASN A 16 -2.13 -11.46 -38.20
C ASN A 16 -2.70 -12.33 -37.07
N GLU A 17 -2.51 -11.96 -35.80
CA GLU A 17 -3.20 -12.60 -34.65
C GLU A 17 -3.95 -11.57 -33.81
N PHE A 18 -4.69 -10.67 -34.46
CA PHE A 18 -5.64 -9.77 -33.81
C PHE A 18 -6.96 -9.78 -34.58
N VAL A 19 -7.71 -10.86 -34.45
CA VAL A 19 -9.12 -10.94 -34.89
C VAL A 19 -9.92 -11.65 -33.82
N GLU A 20 -10.22 -10.93 -32.74
CA GLU A 20 -11.50 -10.93 -32.01
C GLU A 20 -11.31 -9.99 -30.80
N PHE A 21 -12.32 -9.18 -30.48
CA PHE A 21 -12.33 -8.11 -29.47
C PHE A 21 -11.81 -6.73 -29.87
N ALA A 22 -12.43 -6.15 -30.90
CA ALA A 22 -12.82 -4.73 -30.88
C ALA A 22 -14.28 -4.66 -31.33
N PRO A 23 -15.21 -4.11 -30.51
CA PRO A 23 -15.38 -2.66 -30.54
C PRO A 23 -15.88 -2.03 -29.21
N ILE A 24 -15.03 -1.22 -28.56
CA ILE A 24 -15.48 -0.03 -27.80
C ILE A 24 -14.44 1.08 -28.01
N ILE A 25 -14.34 1.60 -29.23
CA ILE A 25 -13.62 2.85 -29.52
C ILE A 25 -14.45 3.66 -30.52
N ASN A 26 -15.66 4.04 -30.11
CA ASN A 26 -16.47 5.08 -30.77
C ASN A 26 -17.62 5.54 -29.84
N ASP A 27 -17.28 6.01 -28.64
CA ASP A 27 -18.21 6.78 -27.80
C ASP A 27 -17.86 8.28 -27.92
N PRO A 28 -18.81 9.18 -28.27
CA PRO A 28 -18.59 10.62 -28.42
C PRO A 28 -18.47 11.40 -27.10
N PHE A 29 -18.20 10.75 -25.95
CA PHE A 29 -17.98 11.45 -24.67
C PHE A 29 -16.58 12.06 -24.46
N PHE A 30 -15.59 11.79 -25.33
CA PHE A 30 -14.20 12.25 -25.13
C PHE A 30 -13.85 13.66 -25.64
N SER A 31 -14.84 14.43 -26.12
CA SER A 31 -14.61 15.75 -26.74
C SER A 31 -15.44 16.87 -26.11
N ARG A 32 -15.25 17.13 -24.81
CA ARG A 32 -15.71 18.40 -24.19
C ARG A 32 -14.62 19.07 -23.36
N PRO A 33 -14.48 20.41 -23.42
CA PRO A 33 -13.49 21.13 -22.64
C PRO A 33 -13.82 21.07 -21.14
N LEU A 34 -12.77 20.92 -20.32
CA LEU A 34 -12.80 21.01 -18.87
C LEU A 34 -13.42 22.34 -18.43
N LEU A 35 -14.67 22.29 -17.97
CA LEU A 35 -15.27 23.36 -17.19
C LEU A 35 -14.48 23.48 -15.88
N LYS A 36 -13.80 24.62 -15.72
CA LYS A 36 -13.30 25.11 -14.44
C LYS A 36 -14.49 25.25 -13.49
N SER A 37 -14.69 24.25 -12.64
CA SER A 37 -15.44 24.42 -11.40
C SER A 37 -14.42 24.69 -10.30
N SER A 38 -14.29 25.97 -9.97
CA SER A 38 -13.64 26.43 -8.75
C SER A 38 -14.42 25.89 -7.55
N GLY A 39 -13.96 24.76 -7.04
CA GLY A 39 -14.46 24.12 -5.82
C GLY A 39 -13.27 23.49 -5.11
N LEU A 40 -12.32 24.32 -4.70
CA LEU A 40 -11.28 23.93 -3.76
C LEU A 40 -11.98 23.56 -2.45
N MET A 41 -12.37 22.28 -2.31
CA MET A 41 -12.73 21.72 -1.03
C MET A 41 -11.48 21.79 -0.16
N LEU A 42 -11.43 22.82 0.68
CA LEU A 42 -10.74 22.75 1.97
C LEU A 42 -11.30 21.52 2.70
N LEU A 43 -10.68 20.36 2.49
CA LEU A 43 -10.84 19.22 3.37
C LEU A 43 -10.28 19.67 4.72
N ASN A 44 -11.15 19.84 5.70
CA ASN A 44 -10.77 20.27 7.04
C ASN A 44 -9.74 19.29 7.62
N ALA A 45 -8.64 19.83 8.16
CA ALA A 45 -7.65 19.07 8.93
C ALA A 45 -8.30 18.24 10.08
N SER A 46 -9.47 18.69 10.57
CA SER A 46 -10.25 17.97 11.58
C SER A 46 -10.60 16.54 11.15
N ASN A 47 -11.02 16.32 9.90
CA ASN A 47 -11.45 15.00 9.43
C ASN A 47 -10.27 14.04 9.18
N GLN A 48 -9.03 14.54 9.12
CA GLN A 48 -7.82 13.70 9.05
C GLN A 48 -7.36 13.27 10.45
N MET A 49 -7.42 14.21 11.41
CA MET A 49 -7.14 13.90 12.81
C MET A 49 -8.10 12.84 13.35
N ASP A 50 -9.40 12.94 13.02
CA ASP A 50 -10.41 11.95 13.45
C ASP A 50 -10.11 10.52 12.96
N VAL A 51 -9.65 10.36 11.71
CA VAL A 51 -9.32 9.03 11.13
C VAL A 51 -8.02 8.47 11.72
N LEU A 52 -7.03 9.33 11.97
CA LEU A 52 -5.78 8.88 12.60
C LEU A 52 -6.00 8.44 14.05
N ASP A 53 -6.85 9.14 14.80
CA ASP A 53 -7.22 8.75 16.16
C ASP A 53 -8.00 7.43 16.17
N GLU A 54 -8.89 7.22 15.19
CA GLU A 54 -9.55 5.92 14.96
C GLU A 54 -8.53 4.81 14.70
N ILE A 55 -7.57 5.04 13.81
CA ILE A 55 -6.49 4.07 13.48
C ILE A 55 -5.66 3.73 14.71
N LYS A 56 -5.28 4.73 15.51
CA LYS A 56 -4.53 4.50 16.76
C LYS A 56 -5.32 3.66 17.77
N ALA A 57 -6.63 3.83 17.84
CA ALA A 57 -7.50 3.00 18.66
C ALA A 57 -7.70 1.58 18.07
N PHE A 58 -7.64 1.44 16.74
CA PHE A 58 -7.76 0.16 16.05
C PHE A 58 -6.50 -0.71 16.22
N LEU A 59 -5.31 -0.11 16.13
CA LEU A 59 -4.02 -0.78 16.26
C LEU A 59 -3.72 -1.17 17.72
N GLY A 60 -2.96 -2.25 17.91
CA GLY A 60 -2.59 -2.71 19.26
C GLY A 60 -1.40 -1.98 19.88
N CYS A 61 -0.68 -1.19 19.08
CA CYS A 61 0.46 -0.38 19.52
C CYS A 61 0.78 0.76 18.57
N GLU A 62 1.45 1.79 19.09
CA GLU A 62 2.13 2.78 18.25
C GLU A 62 3.43 2.21 17.67
N THR A 63 3.94 2.84 16.63
CA THR A 63 5.24 2.48 16.05
C THR A 63 6.37 2.72 17.07
N PRO A 64 7.28 1.74 17.29
CA PRO A 64 8.42 1.91 18.20
C PRO A 64 9.31 3.08 17.82
N ARG A 65 9.81 3.82 18.81
CA ARG A 65 10.64 5.00 18.57
C ARG A 65 11.93 4.65 17.85
N GLU A 66 12.52 3.50 18.17
CA GLU A 66 13.73 2.99 17.54
C GLU A 66 13.54 2.75 16.03
N TRP A 67 12.32 2.37 15.61
CA TRP A 67 12.00 2.24 14.19
C TRP A 67 11.96 3.62 13.52
N LEU A 68 11.34 4.63 14.15
CA LEU A 68 11.28 6.00 13.62
C LEU A 68 12.68 6.61 13.51
N GLU A 69 13.50 6.43 14.54
CA GLU A 69 14.88 6.94 14.58
C GLU A 69 15.76 6.30 13.51
N LEU A 70 15.60 5.01 13.23
CA LEU A 70 16.28 4.35 12.13
C LEU A 70 15.76 4.82 10.77
N ALA A 71 14.44 4.91 10.61
CA ALA A 71 13.80 5.27 9.35
C ALA A 71 14.09 6.72 8.91
N ALA A 72 14.33 7.62 9.86
CA ALA A 72 14.69 9.01 9.60
C ALA A 72 16.17 9.19 9.20
N ARG A 73 17.03 8.18 9.34
CA ARG A 73 18.45 8.30 8.99
C ARG A 73 18.63 8.41 7.47
N PRO A 74 19.48 9.33 6.97
CA PRO A 74 19.74 9.48 5.54
C PRO A 74 20.14 8.18 4.84
N GLU A 75 20.95 7.35 5.49
CA GLU A 75 21.39 6.04 4.99
C GLU A 75 20.27 4.99 4.91
N ALA A 76 19.18 5.15 5.66
CA ALA A 76 18.05 4.23 5.66
C ALA A 76 17.02 4.58 4.57
N LEU A 77 16.99 5.83 4.09
CA LEU A 77 15.96 6.32 3.16
C LEU A 77 15.90 5.53 1.85
N GLY A 78 17.06 5.12 1.32
CA GLY A 78 17.11 4.30 0.10
C GLY A 78 16.36 2.97 0.25
N LEU A 79 16.60 2.27 1.37
CA LEU A 79 15.93 1.02 1.68
C LEU A 79 14.45 1.23 2.02
N LEU A 80 14.13 2.28 2.79
CA LEU A 80 12.76 2.64 3.15
C LEU A 80 11.90 2.88 1.90
N LEU A 81 12.36 3.72 0.98
CA LEU A 81 11.62 4.07 -0.24
C LEU A 81 11.53 2.89 -1.20
N THR A 82 12.58 2.07 -1.31
CA THR A 82 12.54 0.84 -2.11
C THR A 82 11.46 -0.12 -1.58
N ASP A 83 11.43 -0.37 -0.27
CA ASP A 83 10.42 -1.25 0.32
C ASP A 83 9.01 -0.65 0.29
N HIS A 84 8.89 0.68 0.49
CA HIS A 84 7.63 1.40 0.31
C HIS A 84 7.08 1.19 -1.11
N ALA A 85 7.88 1.42 -2.15
CA ALA A 85 7.48 1.15 -3.53
C ALA A 85 7.06 -0.32 -3.76
N HIS A 86 7.74 -1.28 -3.14
CA HIS A 86 7.29 -2.68 -3.17
C HIS A 86 5.96 -2.88 -2.45
N CYS A 87 5.71 -2.21 -1.34
CA CYS A 87 4.44 -2.28 -0.60
C CYS A 87 3.28 -1.80 -1.45
N GLU A 88 3.40 -0.65 -2.12
CA GLU A 88 2.37 -0.13 -3.03
C GLU A 88 2.02 -1.14 -4.14
N LYS A 89 3.06 -1.68 -4.79
CA LYS A 89 2.89 -2.69 -5.83
C LYS A 89 2.26 -3.99 -5.28
N LYS A 90 2.62 -4.41 -4.06
CA LYS A 90 2.05 -5.59 -3.39
C LYS A 90 0.58 -5.36 -3.01
N ALA A 91 0.20 -4.16 -2.58
CA ALA A 91 -1.18 -3.79 -2.27
C ALA A 91 -2.05 -3.86 -3.54
N ALA A 92 -1.60 -3.25 -4.65
CA ALA A 92 -2.26 -3.37 -5.95
C ALA A 92 -2.40 -4.84 -6.40
N SER A 93 -1.33 -5.63 -6.29
CA SER A 93 -1.35 -7.05 -6.65
C SER A 93 -2.31 -7.87 -5.78
N THR A 94 -2.40 -7.56 -4.50
CA THR A 94 -3.35 -8.21 -3.56
C THR A 94 -4.79 -7.88 -3.95
N ALA A 95 -5.09 -6.62 -4.24
CA ALA A 95 -6.42 -6.20 -4.70
C ALA A 95 -6.80 -6.89 -6.02
N MET A 96 -5.88 -6.97 -6.99
CA MET A 96 -6.11 -7.73 -8.23
C MET A 96 -6.41 -9.21 -7.94
N THR A 97 -5.68 -9.84 -7.02
CA THR A 97 -5.89 -11.24 -6.62
C THR A 97 -7.27 -11.45 -6.01
N LEU A 98 -7.74 -10.53 -5.17
CA LEU A 98 -9.09 -10.56 -4.60
C LEU A 98 -10.15 -10.45 -5.70
N MET A 99 -9.97 -9.56 -6.68
CA MET A 99 -10.90 -9.41 -7.79
C MET A 99 -11.01 -10.67 -8.67
N PHE A 100 -9.89 -11.36 -8.92
CA PHE A 100 -9.93 -12.61 -9.68
C PHE A 100 -10.59 -13.75 -8.91
N ARG A 101 -10.51 -13.74 -7.58
CA ARG A 101 -11.03 -14.81 -6.72
C ARG A 101 -12.51 -14.66 -6.40
N TYR A 102 -12.98 -13.43 -6.15
CA TYR A 102 -14.32 -13.15 -5.63
C TYR A 102 -15.16 -12.36 -6.67
N VAL A 103 -15.38 -12.98 -7.83
CA VAL A 103 -16.00 -12.36 -9.01
C VAL A 103 -17.48 -12.01 -8.86
N ASP A 104 -18.15 -12.58 -7.87
CA ASP A 104 -19.59 -12.42 -7.59
C ASP A 104 -19.88 -11.37 -6.49
N ARG A 105 -18.86 -10.59 -6.10
CA ARG A 105 -18.92 -9.58 -5.04
C ARG A 105 -18.68 -8.18 -5.61
N SER A 106 -19.74 -7.57 -6.15
CA SER A 106 -19.63 -6.34 -6.96
C SER A 106 -19.07 -5.13 -6.19
N ASP A 107 -19.38 -5.02 -4.90
CA ASP A 107 -18.84 -4.03 -3.97
C ASP A 107 -17.34 -4.22 -3.73
N LEU A 108 -16.87 -5.44 -3.49
CA LEU A 108 -15.43 -5.77 -3.42
C LEU A 108 -14.75 -5.46 -4.74
N LEU A 109 -15.31 -5.88 -5.88
CA LEU A 109 -14.73 -5.59 -7.20
C LEU A 109 -14.52 -4.09 -7.42
N ASN A 110 -15.53 -3.28 -7.07
CA ASN A 110 -15.45 -1.83 -7.21
C ASN A 110 -14.41 -1.20 -6.27
N LYS A 111 -14.35 -1.63 -5.00
CA LYS A 111 -13.39 -1.12 -4.02
C LYS A 111 -11.97 -1.52 -4.37
N MET A 112 -11.73 -2.81 -4.66
CA MET A 112 -10.41 -3.32 -5.02
C MET A 112 -9.89 -2.75 -6.34
N SER A 113 -10.76 -2.49 -7.33
CA SER A 113 -10.35 -1.82 -8.58
C SER A 113 -9.94 -0.36 -8.37
N ARG A 114 -10.59 0.35 -7.44
CA ARG A 114 -10.20 1.71 -7.06
C ARG A 114 -8.88 1.70 -6.30
N LEU A 115 -8.78 0.85 -5.27
CA LEU A 115 -7.57 0.68 -4.47
C LEU A 115 -6.37 0.36 -5.38
N ALA A 116 -6.46 -0.67 -6.22
CA ALA A 116 -5.35 -1.08 -7.09
C ALA A 116 -4.84 0.05 -8.01
N ARG A 117 -5.73 0.93 -8.49
CA ARG A 117 -5.31 2.08 -9.29
C ARG A 117 -4.66 3.17 -8.45
N GLU A 118 -5.18 3.44 -7.26
CA GLU A 118 -4.59 4.40 -6.32
C GLU A 118 -3.19 3.96 -5.89
N GLU A 119 -2.97 2.68 -5.54
CA GLU A 119 -1.63 2.20 -5.14
C GLU A 119 -0.63 2.21 -6.28
N LEU A 120 -1.06 2.00 -7.53
CA LEU A 120 -0.16 2.15 -8.67
C LEU A 120 0.25 3.61 -8.89
N ILE A 121 -0.63 4.56 -8.57
CA ILE A 121 -0.27 5.99 -8.56
C ILE A 121 0.70 6.29 -7.42
N HIS A 122 0.47 5.77 -6.21
CA HIS A 122 1.42 5.92 -5.10
C HIS A 122 2.79 5.32 -5.46
N PHE A 123 2.81 4.13 -6.04
CA PHE A 123 4.02 3.49 -6.54
C PHE A 123 4.80 4.39 -7.50
N GLU A 124 4.12 4.96 -8.51
CA GLU A 124 4.72 5.90 -9.47
C GLU A 124 5.28 7.15 -8.77
N GLN A 125 4.58 7.67 -7.75
CA GLN A 125 5.05 8.81 -6.97
C GLN A 125 6.32 8.48 -6.16
N VAL A 126 6.38 7.31 -5.52
CA VAL A 126 7.58 6.86 -4.81
C VAL A 126 8.75 6.73 -5.79
N LEU A 127 8.54 6.13 -6.96
CA LEU A 127 9.58 6.05 -7.99
C LEU A 127 10.08 7.41 -8.45
N GLY A 128 9.17 8.39 -8.62
CA GLY A 128 9.55 9.76 -8.96
C GLY A 128 10.43 10.43 -7.90
N ILE A 129 10.11 10.22 -6.62
CA ILE A 129 10.93 10.71 -5.50
C ILE A 129 12.29 10.01 -5.46
N MET A 130 12.33 8.69 -5.68
CA MET A 130 13.57 7.93 -5.75
C MET A 130 14.49 8.43 -6.88
N ASP A 131 13.95 8.61 -8.09
CA ASP A 131 14.68 9.14 -9.25
C ASP A 131 15.24 10.54 -8.97
N GLY A 132 14.41 11.43 -8.40
CA GLY A 132 14.83 12.77 -8.00
C GLY A 132 15.96 12.80 -6.96
N ARG A 133 16.16 11.70 -6.23
CA ARG A 133 17.21 11.51 -5.22
C ARG A 133 18.38 10.66 -5.72
N GLY A 134 18.37 10.22 -6.98
CA GLY A 134 19.40 9.33 -7.54
C GLY A 134 19.41 7.95 -6.88
N LEU A 135 18.26 7.49 -6.37
CA LEU A 135 18.09 6.17 -5.76
C LEU A 135 17.58 5.18 -6.80
N GLU A 136 18.19 4.00 -6.85
CA GLU A 136 17.77 2.93 -7.75
C GLU A 136 16.70 2.05 -7.11
N TYR A 137 15.61 1.80 -7.84
CA TYR A 137 14.62 0.80 -7.45
C TYR A 137 15.17 -0.61 -7.68
N GLY A 138 15.33 -1.36 -6.59
CA GLY A 138 15.94 -2.69 -6.61
C GLY A 138 15.05 -3.80 -6.07
N HIS A 139 15.59 -5.02 -6.06
CA HIS A 139 14.96 -6.17 -5.43
C HIS A 139 15.20 -6.18 -3.92
N LEU A 140 14.21 -6.65 -3.16
CA LEU A 140 14.30 -6.89 -1.72
C LEU A 140 13.78 -8.29 -1.38
N SER A 141 14.35 -8.89 -0.34
CA SER A 141 13.79 -10.11 0.25
C SER A 141 12.41 -9.81 0.88
N PRO A 142 11.48 -10.79 0.87
CA PRO A 142 10.20 -10.65 1.55
C PRO A 142 10.36 -10.41 3.06
N ALA A 143 9.69 -9.38 3.57
CA ALA A 143 9.62 -9.09 5.00
C ALA A 143 8.72 -10.08 5.76
N ARG A 144 8.97 -10.26 7.07
CA ARG A 144 8.18 -11.18 7.90
C ARG A 144 6.74 -10.74 8.19
N TYR A 145 6.44 -9.43 8.15
CA TYR A 145 5.17 -8.86 8.65
C TYR A 145 3.91 -9.47 8.01
N ALA A 146 3.74 -9.25 6.70
CA ALA A 146 2.55 -9.72 6.00
C ALA A 146 2.47 -11.25 5.89
N ALA A 147 3.61 -11.94 5.96
CA ALA A 147 3.64 -13.40 6.05
C ALA A 147 3.22 -13.89 7.45
N GLY A 148 3.65 -13.20 8.50
CA GLY A 148 3.28 -13.45 9.90
C GLY A 148 1.78 -13.35 10.11
N LEU A 149 1.16 -12.26 9.66
CA LEU A 149 -0.31 -12.09 9.72
C LEU A 149 -1.06 -13.19 8.98
N ARG A 150 -0.54 -13.66 7.83
CA ARG A 150 -1.20 -14.69 7.02
C ARG A 150 -1.15 -16.10 7.61
N LYS A 151 -0.33 -16.35 8.63
CA LYS A 151 -0.20 -17.68 9.26
C LYS A 151 -1.52 -18.17 9.84
N ASP A 152 -2.31 -17.25 10.37
CA ASP A 152 -3.53 -17.58 11.11
C ASP A 152 -4.79 -17.47 10.27
N VAL A 153 -4.67 -17.23 8.95
CA VAL A 153 -5.81 -17.12 8.03
C VAL A 153 -6.54 -18.45 7.93
N ARG A 154 -7.87 -18.41 8.13
CA ARG A 154 -8.74 -19.57 7.94
C ARG A 154 -8.66 -20.08 6.50
N THR A 155 -8.74 -21.39 6.33
CA THR A 155 -8.61 -22.03 5.01
C THR A 155 -9.94 -22.13 4.27
N SER A 156 -11.07 -22.18 4.98
CA SER A 156 -12.42 -22.28 4.44
C SER A 156 -13.10 -20.92 4.25
N GLU A 157 -13.95 -20.83 3.23
CA GLU A 157 -14.82 -19.67 3.00
C GLU A 157 -16.07 -19.75 3.90
N PRO A 158 -16.68 -18.61 4.27
CA PRO A 158 -16.25 -17.22 3.99
C PRO A 158 -15.14 -16.72 4.93
N GLY A 159 -14.74 -17.52 5.92
CA GLY A 159 -13.78 -17.13 6.95
C GLY A 159 -12.43 -16.66 6.40
N ARG A 160 -11.95 -17.31 5.34
CA ARG A 160 -10.73 -16.92 4.62
C ARG A 160 -10.80 -15.50 4.08
N LEU A 161 -11.86 -15.16 3.34
CA LEU A 161 -12.05 -13.81 2.80
C LEU A 161 -12.07 -12.77 3.92
N ILE A 162 -12.86 -13.03 4.97
CA ILE A 162 -12.99 -12.13 6.13
C ILE A 162 -11.61 -11.87 6.76
N ASP A 163 -10.81 -12.91 6.99
CA ASP A 163 -9.48 -12.76 7.58
C ASP A 163 -8.53 -11.97 6.66
N VAL A 164 -8.57 -12.23 5.35
CA VAL A 164 -7.73 -11.50 4.38
C VAL A 164 -8.12 -10.02 4.35
N LEU A 165 -9.41 -9.69 4.45
CA LEU A 165 -9.87 -8.30 4.52
C LEU A 165 -9.47 -7.63 5.83
N ILE A 166 -9.59 -8.32 6.97
CA ILE A 166 -9.12 -7.80 8.28
C ILE A 166 -7.62 -7.50 8.23
N ILE A 167 -6.82 -8.44 7.70
CA ILE A 167 -5.37 -8.26 7.52
C ILE A 167 -5.07 -7.08 6.60
N GLY A 168 -5.81 -6.92 5.50
CA GLY A 168 -5.72 -5.73 4.64
C GLY A 168 -5.91 -4.45 5.45
N GLY A 169 -6.98 -4.39 6.27
CA GLY A 169 -7.22 -3.27 7.17
C GLY A 169 -6.07 -2.97 8.13
N PHE A 170 -5.45 -3.98 8.74
CA PHE A 170 -4.26 -3.80 9.60
C PHE A 170 -3.04 -3.27 8.85
N ILE A 171 -2.81 -3.74 7.62
CA ILE A 171 -1.69 -3.28 6.79
C ILE A 171 -1.86 -1.78 6.48
N GLU A 172 -3.02 -1.35 5.99
CA GLU A 172 -3.26 0.06 5.64
C GLU A 172 -3.29 0.96 6.89
N ALA A 173 -3.89 0.48 7.99
CA ALA A 173 -3.88 1.21 9.26
C ALA A 173 -2.45 1.45 9.78
N ARG A 174 -1.60 0.41 9.74
CA ARG A 174 -0.18 0.53 10.14
C ARG A 174 0.60 1.44 9.20
N SER A 175 0.35 1.36 7.88
CA SER A 175 0.97 2.25 6.89
C SER A 175 0.64 3.71 7.21
N CYS A 176 -0.65 4.02 7.40
CA CYS A 176 -1.11 5.35 7.76
C CYS A 176 -0.48 5.87 9.06
N GLU A 177 -0.46 5.06 10.11
CA GLU A 177 0.15 5.44 11.40
C GLU A 177 1.66 5.69 11.26
N ARG A 178 2.40 4.86 10.51
CA ARG A 178 3.83 5.06 10.24
C ARG A 178 4.11 6.30 9.41
N PHE A 179 3.34 6.56 8.36
CA PHE A 179 3.47 7.79 7.58
C PHE A 179 3.27 9.02 8.45
N ALA A 180 2.24 9.02 9.31
CA ALA A 180 1.95 10.13 10.21
C ALA A 180 3.04 10.31 11.27
N ALA A 181 3.51 9.21 11.86
CA ALA A 181 4.53 9.23 12.91
C ALA A 181 5.92 9.63 12.40
N LEU A 182 6.28 9.23 11.18
CA LEU A 182 7.60 9.49 10.59
C LEU A 182 7.71 10.84 9.90
N ALA A 183 6.61 11.38 9.33
CA ALA A 183 6.62 12.64 8.60
C ALA A 183 7.27 13.84 9.33
N PRO A 184 7.17 14.02 10.66
CA PRO A 184 7.86 15.11 11.37
C PRO A 184 9.39 15.00 11.37
N ASP A 185 9.93 13.79 11.22
CA ASP A 185 11.37 13.51 11.29
C ASP A 185 12.03 13.48 9.88
N LEU A 186 11.26 13.72 8.82
CA LEU A 186 11.70 13.69 7.42
C LEU A 186 11.92 15.09 6.84
N ASP A 187 12.67 15.17 5.74
CA ASP A 187 12.77 16.40 4.98
C ASP A 187 11.43 16.86 4.40
N ASP A 188 11.35 18.14 4.07
CA ASP A 188 10.14 18.83 3.61
C ASP A 188 9.40 18.13 2.45
N GLU A 189 10.13 17.53 1.51
CA GLU A 189 9.52 16.86 0.35
C GLU A 189 8.86 15.54 0.79
N LEU A 190 9.60 14.68 1.47
CA LEU A 190 9.09 13.40 1.96
C LEU A 190 7.98 13.59 3.00
N ALA A 191 8.16 14.54 3.92
CA ALA A 191 7.17 14.86 4.93
C ALA A 191 5.84 15.32 4.32
N ARG A 192 5.87 16.10 3.24
CA ARG A 192 4.65 16.47 2.49
C ARG A 192 4.04 15.27 1.77
N PHE A 193 4.87 14.45 1.12
CA PHE A 193 4.41 13.27 0.43
C PHE A 193 3.72 12.29 1.38
N TYR A 194 4.35 11.91 2.51
CA TYR A 194 3.76 10.99 3.48
C TYR A 194 2.47 11.52 4.11
N ARG A 195 2.40 12.82 4.40
CA ARG A 195 1.13 13.44 4.84
C ARG A 195 0.04 13.40 3.78
N SER A 196 0.41 13.45 2.50
CA SER A 196 -0.57 13.39 1.40
C SER A 196 -1.22 12.00 1.24
N LEU A 197 -0.54 10.93 1.68
CA LEU A 197 -1.03 9.56 1.62
C LEU A 197 -2.08 9.26 2.71
N LEU A 198 -2.02 9.92 3.87
CA LEU A 198 -2.85 9.59 5.04
C LEU A 198 -4.35 9.46 4.74
N LYS A 199 -4.86 10.30 3.82
CA LYS A 199 -6.26 10.27 3.43
C LYS A 199 -6.61 9.02 2.61
N SER A 200 -5.77 8.59 1.67
CA SER A 200 -6.02 7.37 0.90
C SER A 200 -5.93 6.16 1.82
N GLU A 201 -4.85 6.06 2.59
CA GLU A 201 -4.59 4.96 3.52
C GLU A 201 -5.73 4.77 4.53
N GLY A 202 -6.19 5.87 5.15
CA GLY A 202 -7.32 5.83 6.07
C GLY A 202 -8.62 5.33 5.43
N ARG A 203 -8.88 5.70 4.16
CA ARG A 203 -10.03 5.16 3.42
C ARG A 203 -9.84 3.69 3.07
N HIS A 204 -8.65 3.26 2.69
CA HIS A 204 -8.37 1.86 2.36
C HIS A 204 -8.57 0.96 3.58
N TYR A 205 -8.05 1.38 4.74
CA TYR A 205 -8.33 0.74 6.03
C TYR A 205 -9.84 0.60 6.28
N GLN A 206 -10.59 1.70 6.17
CA GLN A 206 -12.04 1.71 6.40
C GLN A 206 -12.78 0.81 5.39
N ASP A 207 -12.37 0.81 4.13
CA ASP A 207 -12.96 -0.03 3.07
C ASP A 207 -12.74 -1.52 3.35
N TYR A 208 -11.53 -1.91 3.74
CA TYR A 208 -11.22 -3.30 4.11
C TYR A 208 -12.05 -3.78 5.31
N ILE A 209 -12.10 -3.01 6.39
CA ILE A 209 -12.85 -3.38 7.59
C ILE A 209 -14.37 -3.38 7.34
N SER A 210 -14.87 -2.46 6.51
CA SER A 210 -16.28 -2.43 6.13
C SER A 210 -16.67 -3.67 5.32
N LEU A 211 -15.86 -4.06 4.33
CA LEU A 211 -16.08 -5.30 3.58
C LEU A 211 -16.03 -6.54 4.48
N ALA A 212 -15.10 -6.59 5.44
CA ALA A 212 -15.00 -7.70 6.38
C ALA A 212 -16.25 -7.85 7.23
N ARG A 213 -16.79 -6.74 7.75
CA ARG A 213 -18.04 -6.71 8.53
C ARG A 213 -19.24 -7.14 7.69
N GLU A 214 -19.33 -6.64 6.46
CA GLU A 214 -20.44 -6.96 5.55
C GLU A 214 -20.48 -8.45 5.20
N TYR A 215 -19.34 -9.05 4.87
CA TYR A 215 -19.28 -10.46 4.47
C TYR A 215 -19.28 -11.46 5.62
N ALA A 216 -18.99 -11.03 6.85
CA ALA A 216 -19.11 -11.89 8.02
C ALA A 216 -20.57 -12.21 8.34
N GLY A 217 -21.46 -11.22 8.27
CA GLY A 217 -22.84 -11.37 8.73
C GLY A 217 -22.99 -11.57 10.25
N GLU A 218 -21.88 -11.53 10.98
CA GLU A 218 -21.75 -11.64 12.43
C GLU A 218 -20.66 -10.66 12.92
N PRO A 219 -20.61 -10.32 14.22
CA PRO A 219 -19.53 -9.50 14.76
C PRO A 219 -18.15 -10.08 14.48
N ILE A 220 -17.21 -9.24 14.06
CA ILE A 220 -15.82 -9.64 13.75
C ILE A 220 -14.84 -9.25 14.86
N ASP A 221 -15.33 -8.71 15.98
CA ASP A 221 -14.54 -8.10 17.06
C ASP A 221 -13.48 -9.04 17.62
N ASP A 222 -13.84 -10.29 17.91
CA ASP A 222 -12.89 -11.31 18.38
C ASP A 222 -11.79 -11.59 17.36
N ARG A 223 -12.14 -11.53 16.06
CA ARG A 223 -11.19 -11.78 14.98
C ARG A 223 -10.26 -10.60 14.75
N VAL A 224 -10.79 -9.38 14.86
CA VAL A 224 -10.01 -8.15 14.86
C VAL A 224 -9.06 -8.12 16.05
N GLU A 225 -9.52 -8.48 17.25
CA GLU A 225 -8.67 -8.55 18.45
C GLU A 225 -7.55 -9.59 18.30
N HIS A 226 -7.85 -10.76 17.74
CA HIS A 226 -6.82 -11.77 17.43
C HIS A 226 -5.71 -11.20 16.54
N PHE A 227 -6.08 -10.58 15.41
CA PHE A 227 -5.11 -10.00 14.49
C PHE A 227 -4.44 -8.74 15.07
N ARG A 228 -5.11 -7.99 15.94
CA ARG A 228 -4.53 -6.84 16.67
C ARG A 228 -3.36 -7.28 17.53
N GLN A 229 -3.53 -8.38 18.28
CA GLN A 229 -2.48 -8.92 19.15
C GLN A 229 -1.29 -9.42 18.32
N LEU A 230 -1.56 -10.18 17.26
CA LEU A 230 -0.53 -10.70 16.35
C LEU A 230 0.23 -9.56 15.64
N GLU A 231 -0.48 -8.54 15.15
CA GLU A 231 0.12 -7.36 14.51
C GLU A 231 1.01 -6.59 15.47
N ALA A 232 0.51 -6.33 16.69
CA ALA A 232 1.28 -5.62 17.71
C ALA A 232 2.52 -6.40 18.14
N GLU A 233 2.45 -7.73 18.20
CA GLU A 233 3.62 -8.58 18.44
C GLU A 233 4.66 -8.43 17.33
N LEU A 234 4.25 -8.47 16.05
CA LEU A 234 5.15 -8.30 14.90
C LEU A 234 5.83 -6.94 14.88
N ILE A 235 5.12 -5.88 15.28
CA ILE A 235 5.64 -4.50 15.32
C ILE A 235 6.58 -4.28 16.51
N ARG A 236 6.29 -4.85 17.68
CA ARG A 236 7.10 -4.63 18.90
C ARG A 236 8.31 -5.54 19.00
N THR A 237 8.24 -6.75 18.43
CA THR A 237 9.32 -7.73 18.52
C THR A 237 10.53 -7.28 17.72
N GLU A 238 11.72 -7.61 18.20
CA GLU A 238 12.97 -7.30 17.50
C GLU A 238 13.01 -7.89 16.09
N ASP A 239 13.62 -7.12 15.18
CA ASP A 239 13.78 -7.44 13.77
C ASP A 239 15.20 -7.08 13.31
N ASP A 240 15.85 -8.01 12.62
CA ASP A 240 17.19 -7.84 12.08
C ASP A 240 17.17 -7.28 10.64
N GLU A 241 15.98 -7.14 10.05
CA GLU A 241 15.79 -6.51 8.75
C GLU A 241 15.00 -5.21 8.89
N PHE A 242 15.49 -4.14 8.26
CA PHE A 242 14.74 -2.89 8.15
C PHE A 242 13.79 -2.91 6.94
N ARG A 243 12.49 -2.77 7.19
CA ARG A 243 11.41 -2.71 6.18
C ARG A 243 10.36 -1.70 6.61
N PHE A 244 9.52 -1.27 5.68
CA PHE A 244 8.44 -0.33 5.95
C PHE A 244 7.48 -0.84 7.02
N HIS A 245 7.25 -2.16 7.10
CA HIS A 245 6.47 -2.82 8.16
C HIS A 245 7.33 -3.72 9.09
N SER A 246 8.65 -3.55 9.16
CA SER A 246 9.48 -4.34 10.09
C SER A 246 9.17 -4.03 11.55
N GLY A 247 9.53 -4.96 12.44
CA GLY A 247 9.44 -4.76 13.89
C GLY A 247 10.44 -3.73 14.43
N LYS A 248 10.61 -3.72 15.76
CA LYS A 248 11.61 -2.88 16.43
C LYS A 248 13.01 -3.28 15.93
N PRO A 249 13.83 -2.38 15.38
CA PRO A 249 15.18 -2.74 14.95
C PRO A 249 15.99 -3.35 16.09
N SER A 250 16.72 -4.43 15.80
CA SER A 250 17.66 -4.99 16.77
C SER A 250 18.83 -4.04 17.02
N GLN A 251 19.49 -4.16 18.17
CA GLN A 251 20.66 -3.33 18.48
C GLN A 251 21.76 -3.49 17.42
N ALA A 252 21.95 -4.71 16.91
CA ALA A 252 22.91 -5.01 15.85
C ALA A 252 22.61 -4.24 14.55
N LEU A 253 21.32 -4.08 14.20
CA LEU A 253 20.89 -3.31 13.03
C LEU A 253 21.10 -1.80 13.24
N LEU A 254 20.83 -1.29 14.44
CA LEU A 254 21.04 0.13 14.78
C LEU A 254 22.51 0.53 14.75
N ASP A 255 23.40 -0.37 15.13
CA ASP A 255 24.85 -0.15 15.24
C ASP A 255 25.59 -0.35 13.89
N ASN A 256 24.95 -0.95 12.89
CA ASN A 256 25.58 -1.31 11.62
C ASN A 256 24.88 -0.69 10.39
N PRO A 257 25.34 0.47 9.91
CA PRO A 257 24.80 1.12 8.71
C PRO A 257 24.92 0.26 7.44
N GLU A 258 25.90 -0.64 7.34
CA GLU A 258 26.04 -1.54 6.17
C GLU A 258 24.91 -2.57 6.09
N ALA A 259 24.26 -2.89 7.21
CA ALA A 259 23.11 -3.80 7.25
C ALA A 259 21.85 -3.20 6.59
N LEU A 260 21.84 -1.89 6.34
CA LEU A 260 20.78 -1.17 5.63
C LEU A 260 20.95 -1.20 4.10
N GLN A 261 22.04 -1.77 3.61
CA GLN A 261 22.19 -1.99 2.17
C GLN A 261 21.29 -3.16 1.75
N ALA A 262 20.55 -2.97 0.66
CA ALA A 262 19.72 -4.03 0.08
C ALA A 262 20.60 -5.25 -0.22
N ARG A 263 20.44 -6.33 0.55
CA ARG A 263 21.07 -7.60 0.21
C ARG A 263 20.42 -8.10 -1.09
N PRO A 264 21.19 -8.40 -2.15
CA PRO A 264 20.61 -8.93 -3.37
C PRO A 264 19.83 -10.21 -3.04
N ALA A 265 18.66 -10.36 -3.64
CA ALA A 265 17.90 -11.61 -3.56
C ALA A 265 18.77 -12.74 -4.11
N ALA A 266 18.98 -13.79 -3.30
CA ALA A 266 19.70 -14.99 -3.69
C ALA A 266 18.94 -15.79 -4.75
#